data_AF-A0A531KKN7-F1
#
_entry.id   AF-A0A531KKN7-F1
#
_cell.length_a   1.000
_cell.length_b   1.000
_cell.length_c   1.000
_cell.angle_alpha   90.00
_cell.angle_beta   90.00
_cell.angle_gamma   90.00
#
_symmetry.space_group_name_H-M   'P 1'
#
loop_
_entity.id
_entity.type
_entity.pdbx_description
1 polymer ?
#
loop_
_entity_poly.entity_id
_entity_poly.type
_entity_poly.pdbx_seq_one_letter_code
_entity_poly.pdbx_strand_id
1 'polypeptide(L)'
;FGTDGISDAYASIRAGELTGTVDSFPVLTGEVALESALRLVAGQKLPRVVATPQALITRDNADRYSGAGDAVRKALLEDAAAGN
;
A
#
# COMPACT_ATOMS: atom_id res chain seq x y z
N PHE A 1 8.48 2.18 15.18
CA PHE A 1 7.86 2.02 13.85
C PHE A 1 8.24 0.67 13.27
N GLY A 2 7.37 0.07 12.46
CA GLY A 2 7.59 -1.19 11.74
C GLY A 2 7.47 -1.04 10.22
N THR A 3 7.49 -2.17 9.51
CA THR A 3 7.28 -2.28 8.06
C THR A 3 6.26 -3.39 7.78
N ASP A 4 5.79 -3.45 6.54
CA ASP A 4 4.92 -4.45 5.92
C ASP A 4 3.42 -4.20 6.07
N GLY A 5 2.98 -3.63 7.20
CA GLY A 5 1.56 -3.33 7.40
C GLY A 5 0.67 -4.57 7.55
N ILE A 6 1.20 -5.68 8.08
CA ILE A 6 0.37 -6.87 8.36
C ILE A 6 -0.71 -6.56 9.41
N SER A 7 -1.76 -7.39 9.47
CA SER A 7 -2.90 -7.22 10.39
C SER A 7 -2.49 -6.96 11.83
N ASP A 8 -1.46 -7.65 12.30
CA ASP A 8 -0.96 -7.55 13.68
C ASP A 8 -0.32 -6.20 13.95
N ALA A 9 0.28 -5.55 12.94
CA ALA A 9 0.80 -4.20 13.07
C ALA A 9 -0.34 -3.19 13.26
N TYR A 10 -1.45 -3.33 12.53
CA TYR A 10 -2.65 -2.51 12.74
C TYR A 10 -3.26 -2.72 14.13
N ALA A 11 -3.34 -3.97 14.60
CA ALA A 11 -3.82 -4.28 15.93
C ALA A 11 -2.91 -3.67 17.03
N SER A 12 -1.59 -3.81 16.89
CA SER A 12 -0.60 -3.26 17.81
C SER A 12 -0.60 -1.72 17.84
N ILE A 13 -0.84 -1.07 16.69
CA ILE A 13 -1.02 0.40 16.60
C ILE A 13 -2.27 0.84 17.36
N ARG A 14 -3.40 0.13 17.20
CA ARG A 14 -4.64 0.43 17.92
C ARG A 14 -4.47 0.21 19.43
N ALA A 15 -3.76 -0.84 19.83
CA ALA A 15 -3.41 -1.12 21.23
C ALA A 15 -2.43 -0.09 21.81
N GLY A 16 -1.68 0.64 20.98
CA GLY A 16 -0.69 1.63 21.41
C GLY A 16 0.68 1.08 21.74
N GLU A 17 0.93 -0.16 21.36
CA GLU A 17 2.23 -0.80 21.50
C GLU A 17 3.18 -0.36 20.37
N LEU A 18 2.67 -0.33 19.13
CA LEU A 18 3.41 0.17 17.98
C LEU A 18 3.01 1.61 17.65
N THR A 19 3.99 2.50 17.48
CA THR A 19 3.72 3.90 17.08
C THR A 19 3.16 4.01 15.66
N GLY A 20 3.54 3.09 14.78
CA GLY A 20 3.15 3.07 13.36
C GLY A 20 3.92 2.06 12.54
N THR A 21 3.49 1.81 11.30
CA THR A 21 4.14 0.92 10.34
C THR A 21 4.07 1.51 8.93
N VAL A 22 5.05 1.24 8.07
CA VAL A 22 4.92 1.52 6.64
C VAL A 22 4.28 0.32 5.97
N ASP A 23 3.07 0.48 5.46
CA ASP A 23 2.36 -0.57 4.73
C ASP A 23 2.76 -0.54 3.25
N SER A 24 3.05 -1.72 2.70
CA SER A 24 3.46 -1.93 1.31
C SER A 24 2.34 -2.48 0.40
N PHE A 25 1.15 -2.71 0.98
CA PHE A 25 -0.05 -3.19 0.29
C PHE A 25 0.25 -4.35 -0.66
N PRO A 26 0.71 -5.52 -0.14
CA PRO A 26 1.28 -6.60 -0.96
C PRO A 26 0.35 -7.12 -2.08
N VAL A 27 -0.97 -7.03 -1.88
CA VAL A 27 -1.96 -7.37 -2.92
C VAL A 27 -1.84 -6.42 -4.13
N LEU A 28 -1.85 -5.11 -3.91
CA LEU A 28 -1.72 -4.10 -4.99
C LEU A 28 -0.31 -4.13 -5.60
N THR A 29 0.71 -4.33 -4.76
CA THR A 29 2.09 -4.54 -5.25
C THR A 29 2.15 -5.76 -6.19
N GLY A 30 1.47 -6.86 -5.86
CA GLY A 30 1.35 -8.04 -6.72
C GLY A 30 0.60 -7.77 -8.03
N GLU A 31 -0.50 -7.00 -7.99
CA GLU A 31 -1.24 -6.59 -9.19
C GLU A 31 -0.35 -5.78 -10.16
N VAL A 32 0.38 -4.79 -9.65
CA VAL A 32 1.31 -3.96 -10.46
C VAL A 32 2.45 -4.80 -11.03
N ALA A 33 2.96 -5.79 -10.27
CA ALA A 33 3.99 -6.70 -10.76
C ALA A 33 3.49 -7.57 -11.91
N LEU A 34 2.29 -8.15 -11.79
CA LEU A 34 1.68 -8.96 -12.85
C LEU A 34 1.38 -8.12 -14.09
N GLU A 35 0.84 -6.91 -13.91
CA GLU A 35 0.62 -5.97 -15.00
C GLU A 35 1.93 -5.62 -15.72
N SER A 36 2.99 -5.33 -14.97
CA SER A 36 4.31 -5.04 -15.54
C SER A 36 4.84 -6.22 -16.34
N ALA A 37 4.71 -7.45 -15.83
CA ALA A 37 5.11 -8.65 -16.55
C ALA A 37 4.31 -8.84 -17.85
N LEU A 38 2.98 -8.65 -17.81
CA LEU A 38 2.13 -8.76 -19.00
C LEU A 38 2.52 -7.74 -20.07
N ARG A 39 2.76 -6.49 -19.69
CA ARG A 39 3.18 -5.43 -20.61
C ARG A 39 4.55 -5.72 -21.23
N LEU A 40 5.50 -6.25 -20.46
CA LEU A 40 6.81 -6.66 -20.97
C LEU A 40 6.70 -7.79 -22.00
N VAL A 41 5.90 -8.83 -21.71
CA VAL A 41 5.67 -9.95 -22.64
C VAL A 41 4.96 -9.48 -23.92
N ALA A 42 4.10 -8.46 -23.81
CA ALA A 42 3.46 -7.81 -24.96
C ALA A 42 4.39 -6.86 -25.75
N GLY A 43 5.67 -6.75 -25.37
CA GLY A 43 6.66 -5.90 -26.06
C GLY A 43 6.55 -4.41 -25.76
N GLN A 44 5.78 -4.01 -24.75
CA GLN A 44 5.70 -2.61 -24.35
C GLN A 44 6.99 -2.17 -23.65
N LYS A 45 7.46 -0.95 -23.94
CA LYS A 45 8.56 -0.33 -23.20
C LYS A 45 8.03 0.15 -21.85
N LEU A 46 8.62 -0.33 -20.76
CA LEU A 46 8.33 0.15 -19.42
C LEU A 46 9.43 1.06 -18.88
N PRO A 47 9.11 1.96 -17.95
CA PRO A 47 10.10 2.66 -17.15
C PRO A 47 11.02 1.68 -16.42
N ARG A 48 12.27 2.10 -16.15
CA ARG A 48 13.22 1.31 -15.35
C ARG A 48 12.73 1.00 -13.93
N VAL A 49 11.89 1.89 -13.38
CA VAL A 49 11.32 1.77 -12.04
C VAL A 49 9.81 1.98 -12.15
N VAL A 50 9.05 1.02 -11.64
CA VAL A 50 7.60 1.12 -11.46
C VAL A 50 7.35 1.18 -9.96
N ALA A 51 6.80 2.29 -9.48
CA ALA A 51 6.49 2.47 -8.08
C ALA A 51 5.17 1.79 -7.72
N THR A 52 5.12 1.19 -6.54
CA THR A 52 3.89 0.66 -5.94
C THR A 52 3.47 1.57 -4.76
N PRO A 53 2.18 1.60 -4.43
CA PRO A 53 1.70 2.44 -3.34
C PRO A 53 2.28 1.99 -2.00
N GLN A 54 2.53 2.96 -1.13
CA GLN A 54 2.94 2.76 0.26
C GLN A 54 2.37 3.88 1.11
N ALA A 55 2.11 3.62 2.39
CA ALA A 55 1.61 4.63 3.31
C ALA A 55 2.17 4.43 4.71
N LEU A 56 2.47 5.53 5.40
CA LEU A 56 2.75 5.49 6.83
C LEU A 56 1.44 5.37 7.59
N ILE A 57 1.27 4.26 8.30
CA ILE A 57 0.12 3.98 9.13
C ILE A 57 0.45 4.34 10.57
N THR A 58 -0.39 5.18 11.16
CA THR A 58 -0.37 5.55 12.58
C THR A 58 -1.76 5.34 13.17
N ARG A 59 -1.93 5.62 14.47
CA ARG A 59 -3.24 5.59 15.12
C ARG A 59 -4.25 6.50 14.41
N ASP A 60 -3.80 7.61 13.82
CA ASP A 60 -4.67 8.64 13.26
C ASP A 60 -5.31 8.24 11.94
N ASN A 61 -4.71 7.30 11.20
CA ASN A 61 -5.16 6.89 9.87
C ASN A 61 -5.32 5.38 9.69
N ALA A 62 -5.11 4.55 10.73
CA ALA A 62 -5.25 3.10 10.66
C ALA A 62 -6.62 2.67 10.09
N ASP A 63 -7.70 3.37 10.42
CA ASP A 63 -9.04 3.09 9.88
C ASP A 63 -9.15 3.31 8.37
N ARG A 64 -8.44 4.30 7.82
CA ARG A 64 -8.45 4.63 6.38
C ARG A 64 -7.92 3.49 5.52
N TYR A 65 -6.94 2.73 6.02
CA TYR A 65 -6.25 1.68 5.26
C TYR A 65 -6.57 0.25 5.73
N SER A 66 -7.30 0.07 6.83
CA SER A 66 -7.65 -1.25 7.38
C SER A 66 -8.70 -2.06 6.59
N GLY A 67 -9.22 -1.52 5.48
CA GLY A 67 -10.18 -2.20 4.61
C GLY A 67 -9.53 -3.28 3.72
N ALA A 68 -10.33 -3.88 2.84
CA ALA A 68 -9.84 -4.79 1.80
C ALA A 68 -10.32 -4.33 0.41
N GLY A 69 -9.57 -4.71 -0.63
CA GLY A 69 -9.95 -4.49 -2.03
C GLY A 69 -10.12 -3.01 -2.40
N ASP A 70 -11.28 -2.68 -2.96
CA ASP A 70 -11.55 -1.36 -3.58
C ASP A 70 -11.51 -0.19 -2.59
N ALA A 71 -11.81 -0.41 -1.31
CA ALA A 71 -11.79 0.65 -0.31
C ALA A 71 -10.36 1.18 -0.08
N VAL A 72 -9.38 0.27 0.05
CA VAL A 72 -7.97 0.63 0.22
C VAL A 72 -7.42 1.26 -1.06
N ARG A 73 -7.76 0.68 -2.23
CA ARG A 73 -7.38 1.26 -3.53
C ARG A 73 -7.89 2.70 -3.67
N LYS A 74 -9.14 2.97 -3.30
CA LYS A 74 -9.72 4.32 -3.34
C LYS A 74 -8.97 5.28 -2.41
N ALA A 75 -8.69 4.87 -1.17
CA ALA A 75 -7.92 5.70 -0.24
C ALA A 75 -6.53 6.07 -0.79
N LEU A 76 -5.81 5.09 -1.35
CA LEU A 76 -4.49 5.31 -1.94
C LEU A 76 -4.52 6.23 -3.15
N LEU A 77 -5.56 6.13 -3.99
CA LEU A 77 -5.72 7.02 -5.14
C LEU A 77 -6.05 8.46 -4.70
N GLU A 78 -6.87 8.62 -3.66
CA GLU A 78 -7.15 9.93 -3.05
C GLU A 78 -5.87 10.57 -2.49
N ASP A 79 -5.04 9.79 -1.79
CA ASP A 79 -3.79 10.29 -1.20
C ASP A 79 -2.77 10.65 -2.28
N ALA A 80 -2.62 9.79 -3.30
CA ALA A 80 -1.77 10.05 -4.45
C ALA A 80 -2.21 11.32 -5.22
N ALA A 81 -3.52 11.56 -5.34
CA ALA A 81 -4.04 12.78 -5.96
C ALA A 81 -3.80 14.03 -5.10
N ALA A 82 -3.73 13.88 -3.77
CA ALA A 82 -3.45 14.95 -2.83
C ALA A 82 -1.94 15.23 -2.67
N GLY A 83 -1.06 14.37 -3.18
CA GLY A 83 0.39 14.46 -3.00
C GLY A 83 0.86 14.07 -1.60
N ASN A 84 0.05 13.27 -0.89
CA ASN A 84 0.31 12.77 0.45
C ASN A 84 0.92 11.37 0.44
#